data_AF-A0A2A2RYE0-F1
#
_entry.id   AF-A0A2A2RYE0-F1
#
_cell.length_a   1.000
_cell.length_b   1.000
_cell.length_c   1.000
_cell.angle_alpha   90.00
_cell.angle_beta   90.00
_cell.angle_gamma   90.00
#
_symmetry.space_group_name_H-M   'P 1'
#
loop_
_entity.id
_entity.type
_entity.pdbx_description
1 polymer ?
#
loop_
_entity_poly.entity_id
_entity_poly.type
_entity_poly.pdbx_seq_one_letter_code
_entity_poly.pdbx_strand_id
1 'polypeptide(L)'
;MGGRSVNGETCLRAGASGSGTWSGFPSPPSQGNPVIFHPLGCSGCELASFATMKAAVFIERDGVLNRVRIAGRTQIPPLCLEDFHVCTDAREPLELLRAAGYLVLVTTNQPNVARGLLPRRELDRMHDLLRRVLPIDGIMLCPHEESDRCNCRKPGAGLFTEAAFKWHLDMERSFVISDKWQDASAAFVAGCNSGLIRSPWNGSVHHDFLADNLAQAAEKILQFNHPVNHISVPLAQLEMA
;
A
#
# COMPACT_ATOMS: atom_id res chain seq x y z
N MET A 1 -6.04 31.65 -41.90
CA MET A 1 -5.51 30.61 -42.83
C MET A 1 -4.09 30.28 -42.39
N GLY A 2 -3.75 28.99 -42.34
CA GLY A 2 -2.47 28.47 -41.84
C GLY A 2 -2.61 28.00 -40.40
N GLY A 3 -2.33 26.77 -40.00
CA GLY A 3 -1.82 25.60 -40.71
C GLY A 3 -1.41 24.64 -39.59
N ARG A 4 -2.10 23.49 -39.47
CA ARG A 4 -1.85 22.47 -38.44
C ARG A 4 -0.50 21.79 -38.70
N SER A 5 0.24 21.46 -37.65
CA SER A 5 1.20 20.36 -37.66
C SER A 5 0.96 19.47 -36.45
N VAL A 6 0.86 18.18 -36.73
CA VAL A 6 0.53 17.07 -35.84
C VAL A 6 1.70 16.12 -35.98
N ASN A 7 2.46 15.87 -34.92
CA ASN A 7 3.46 14.81 -34.92
C ASN A 7 2.90 13.65 -34.09
N GLY A 8 2.44 12.63 -34.80
CA GLY A 8 2.19 11.30 -34.25
C GLY A 8 3.46 10.47 -34.38
N GLU A 9 3.81 9.76 -33.32
CA GLU A 9 4.77 8.66 -33.38
C GLU A 9 4.09 7.34 -33.01
N THR A 10 4.59 6.33 -33.71
CA THR A 10 3.94 5.10 -34.12
C THR A 10 4.10 3.96 -33.13
N CYS A 11 3.00 3.21 -32.99
CA CYS A 11 2.89 1.93 -32.34
C CYS A 11 3.62 0.84 -33.17
N LEU A 12 4.59 0.15 -32.58
CA LEU A 12 5.19 -1.06 -33.16
C LEU A 12 4.81 -2.28 -32.32
N ARG A 13 3.96 -3.13 -32.89
CA ARG A 13 3.77 -4.53 -32.51
C ARG A 13 4.90 -5.37 -33.11
N ALA A 14 5.42 -6.32 -32.33
CA ALA A 14 6.01 -7.54 -32.88
C ALA A 14 5.75 -8.68 -31.89
N GLY A 15 4.96 -9.65 -32.33
CA GLY A 15 4.98 -11.00 -31.76
C GLY A 15 5.77 -11.91 -32.71
N ALA A 16 6.47 -12.89 -32.16
CA ALA A 16 6.71 -14.17 -32.83
C ALA A 16 7.28 -15.18 -31.82
N SER A 17 6.58 -16.30 -31.76
CA SER A 17 6.96 -17.61 -31.26
C SER A 17 8.27 -18.14 -31.87
N GLY A 18 9.06 -18.87 -31.08
CA GLY A 18 10.21 -19.63 -31.59
C GLY A 18 10.79 -20.56 -30.55
N SER A 19 10.35 -21.81 -30.56
CA SER A 19 10.96 -22.96 -29.89
C SER A 19 12.34 -23.25 -30.49
N GLY A 20 13.40 -23.23 -29.68
CA GLY A 20 14.75 -23.60 -30.08
C GLY A 20 15.44 -24.37 -28.96
N THR A 21 15.66 -25.66 -29.21
CA THR A 21 16.38 -26.61 -28.37
C THR A 21 17.86 -26.20 -28.23
N TRP A 22 18.34 -26.09 -27.00
CA TRP A 22 19.76 -25.87 -26.70
C TRP A 22 20.49 -27.20 -26.56
N SER A 23 21.33 -27.53 -27.55
CA SER A 23 22.30 -28.63 -27.50
C SER A 23 23.70 -28.06 -27.67
N GLY A 24 24.55 -28.23 -26.64
CA GLY A 24 25.96 -27.83 -26.71
C GLY A 24 26.65 -27.68 -25.36
N PHE A 25 26.92 -28.79 -24.68
CA PHE A 25 27.91 -28.83 -23.58
C PHE A 25 29.30 -29.11 -24.17
N PRO A 26 30.32 -28.29 -23.88
CA PRO A 26 31.71 -28.70 -24.01
C PRO A 26 32.24 -29.31 -22.70
N SER A 27 32.97 -30.42 -22.84
CA SER A 27 33.64 -31.18 -21.78
C SER A 27 34.75 -30.39 -21.06
N PRO A 28 35.09 -30.74 -19.80
CA PRO A 28 36.07 -29.99 -19.00
C PRO A 28 37.52 -30.36 -19.36
N PRO A 29 38.47 -29.40 -19.35
CA PRO A 29 39.89 -29.73 -19.37
C PRO A 29 40.40 -30.12 -17.98
N SER A 30 41.26 -31.12 -17.99
CA SER A 30 41.98 -31.73 -16.88
C SER A 30 43.11 -30.87 -16.31
N GLN A 31 43.20 -30.84 -14.97
CA GLN A 31 44.39 -30.76 -14.11
C GLN A 31 45.46 -29.66 -14.38
N GLY A 32 45.53 -28.71 -13.44
CA GLY A 32 46.67 -27.81 -13.22
C GLY A 32 46.64 -27.29 -11.76
N ASN A 33 47.81 -27.23 -11.12
CA ASN A 33 48.09 -27.01 -9.68
C ASN A 33 47.45 -25.77 -9.02
N PRO A 34 47.33 -25.73 -7.67
CA PRO A 34 46.57 -24.72 -6.95
C PRO A 34 47.29 -23.36 -6.95
N VAL A 35 46.60 -22.33 -7.39
CA VAL A 35 47.05 -20.93 -7.21
C VAL A 35 46.47 -20.44 -5.89
N ILE A 36 47.32 -20.26 -4.89
CA ILE A 36 46.99 -19.57 -3.65
C ILE A 36 46.69 -18.11 -4.01
N PHE A 37 45.41 -17.74 -4.04
CA PHE A 37 45.00 -16.34 -4.14
C PHE A 37 44.96 -15.75 -2.72
N HIS A 38 45.96 -14.92 -2.41
CA HIS A 38 45.89 -14.00 -1.27
C HIS A 38 44.72 -13.03 -1.49
N PRO A 39 43.96 -12.67 -0.44
CA PRO A 39 42.89 -11.72 -0.56
C PRO A 39 43.50 -10.34 -0.82
N LEU A 40 43.46 -9.89 -2.07
CA LEU A 40 43.63 -8.47 -2.36
C LEU A 40 42.43 -7.75 -1.77
N GLY A 41 42.71 -7.01 -0.69
CA GLY A 41 41.76 -6.13 -0.04
C GLY A 41 41.16 -5.17 -1.06
N CYS A 42 39.87 -5.37 -1.33
CA CYS A 42 39.06 -4.36 -1.99
C CYS A 42 38.59 -3.37 -0.91
N SER A 43 39.46 -2.41 -0.59
CA SER A 43 39.11 -1.22 0.18
C SER A 43 38.20 -0.36 -0.69
N GLY A 44 36.88 -0.57 -0.59
CA GLY A 44 35.91 0.24 -1.32
C GLY A 44 34.65 -0.48 -1.78
N CYS A 45 34.29 -1.64 -1.21
CA CYS A 45 32.90 -2.07 -1.27
C CYS A 45 32.14 -1.20 -0.26
N GLU A 46 31.73 -0.02 -0.72
CA GLU A 46 30.72 0.78 -0.05
C GLU A 46 29.52 -0.16 0.11
N LEU A 47 29.30 -0.64 1.32
CA LEU A 47 28.10 -1.35 1.71
C LEU A 47 26.95 -0.41 1.35
N ALA A 48 26.37 -0.61 0.17
CA ALA A 48 25.11 0.00 -0.19
C ALA A 48 24.21 -0.30 1.00
N SER A 49 23.85 0.77 1.73
CA SER A 49 22.96 0.67 2.87
C SER A 49 21.79 -0.19 2.43
N PHE A 50 21.63 -1.39 3.02
CA PHE A 50 20.39 -2.12 2.91
C PHE A 50 19.36 -1.22 3.58
N ALA A 51 18.75 -0.33 2.78
CA ALA A 51 17.67 0.51 3.24
C ALA A 51 16.60 -0.45 3.74
N THR A 52 16.40 -0.46 5.05
CA THR A 52 15.38 -1.30 5.66
C THR A 52 14.04 -0.85 5.09
N MET A 53 13.38 -1.75 4.37
CA MET A 53 12.06 -1.48 3.80
C MET A 53 11.11 -1.10 4.95
N LYS A 54 10.34 -0.03 4.75
CA LYS A 54 9.44 0.51 5.77
C LYS A 54 8.12 -0.25 5.73
N ALA A 55 7.42 -0.37 6.86
CA ALA A 55 6.03 -0.81 6.85
C ALA A 55 5.09 0.40 6.83
N ALA A 56 3.90 0.26 6.27
CA ALA A 56 2.88 1.30 6.28
C ALA A 56 1.53 0.78 6.78
N VAL A 57 0.76 1.70 7.35
CA VAL A 57 -0.68 1.52 7.54
C VAL A 57 -1.39 2.49 6.60
N PHE A 58 -2.05 1.92 5.60
CA PHE A 58 -2.91 2.62 4.66
C PHE A 58 -4.31 2.76 5.24
N ILE A 59 -4.89 3.96 5.17
CA ILE A 59 -6.18 4.24 5.82
C ILE A 59 -7.13 4.89 4.83
N GLU A 60 -8.35 4.37 4.71
CA GLU A 60 -9.40 5.03 3.94
C GLU A 60 -9.69 6.42 4.52
N ARG A 61 -9.90 7.41 3.65
CA ARG A 61 -10.24 8.75 4.10
C ARG A 61 -11.70 8.82 4.54
N ASP A 62 -12.59 8.52 3.61
CA ASP A 62 -14.03 8.74 3.75
C ASP A 62 -14.69 7.60 4.53
N GLY A 63 -15.25 7.91 5.70
CA GLY A 63 -15.88 6.93 6.59
C GLY A 63 -14.98 6.46 7.74
N VAL A 64 -13.67 6.72 7.66
CA VAL A 64 -12.71 6.40 8.72
C VAL A 64 -12.05 7.66 9.29
N LEU A 65 -11.35 8.45 8.47
CA LEU A 65 -10.66 9.66 8.92
C LEU A 65 -11.53 10.93 8.84
N ASN A 66 -12.57 10.92 8.01
CA ASN A 66 -13.58 11.97 7.98
C ASN A 66 -14.99 11.39 7.96
N ARG A 67 -15.94 12.20 8.45
CA ARG A 67 -17.36 11.86 8.38
C ARG A 67 -17.85 11.95 6.94
N VAL A 68 -18.82 11.08 6.65
CA VAL A 68 -19.54 11.03 5.38
C VAL A 68 -21.04 11.06 5.65
N ARG A 69 -21.82 11.55 4.69
CA ARG A 69 -23.28 11.44 4.74
C ARG A 69 -23.69 10.07 4.19
N ILE A 70 -24.78 9.52 4.71
CA ILE A 70 -25.33 8.25 4.23
C ILE A 70 -26.67 8.51 3.55
N ALA A 71 -26.80 8.08 2.29
CA ALA A 71 -28.05 8.09 1.55
C ALA A 71 -28.39 6.66 1.10
N GLY A 72 -29.32 6.02 1.81
CA GLY A 72 -29.63 4.60 1.61
C GLY A 72 -28.41 3.73 1.90
N ARG A 73 -27.91 3.01 0.88
CA ARG A 73 -26.72 2.15 0.98
C ARG A 73 -25.43 2.81 0.49
N THR A 74 -25.46 4.11 0.20
CA THR A 74 -24.33 4.81 -0.41
C THR A 74 -23.76 5.85 0.55
N GLN A 75 -22.44 5.88 0.67
CA GLN A 75 -21.73 6.98 1.32
C GLN A 75 -21.54 8.13 0.34
N ILE A 76 -21.86 9.33 0.79
CA ILE A 76 -21.68 10.57 0.05
C ILE A 76 -20.50 11.32 0.70
N PRO A 77 -19.34 11.39 0.02
CA PRO A 77 -18.20 12.15 0.50
C PRO A 77 -18.49 13.66 0.39
N PRO A 78 -17.85 14.49 1.22
CA PRO A 78 -17.99 15.93 1.14
C PRO A 78 -17.42 16.48 -0.18
N LEU A 79 -18.04 17.56 -0.67
CA LEU A 79 -17.69 18.22 -1.93
C LEU A 79 -17.05 19.61 -1.75
N CYS A 80 -17.00 20.11 -0.51
CA CYS A 80 -16.32 21.34 -0.14
C CYS A 80 -15.75 21.24 1.29
N LEU A 81 -14.80 22.12 1.62
CA LEU A 81 -14.12 22.10 2.92
C LEU A 81 -15.08 22.23 4.10
N GLU A 82 -16.17 22.98 3.95
CA GLU A 82 -17.13 23.24 5.02
C GLU A 82 -17.86 21.96 5.49
N ASP A 83 -18.09 21.02 4.58
CA ASP A 83 -18.70 19.71 4.87
C ASP A 83 -17.66 18.65 5.30
N PHE A 84 -16.36 18.97 5.23
CA PHE A 84 -15.28 18.04 5.52
C PHE A 84 -14.92 18.03 7.01
N HIS A 85 -15.60 17.16 7.77
CA HIS A 85 -15.39 17.00 9.20
C HIS A 85 -14.41 15.86 9.51
N VAL A 86 -13.19 16.21 9.91
CA VAL A 86 -12.14 15.26 10.32
C VAL A 86 -12.47 14.63 11.67
N CYS A 87 -12.27 13.32 11.79
CA CYS A 87 -12.41 12.56 13.03
C CYS A 87 -11.15 12.75 13.89
N THR A 88 -11.18 13.68 14.84
CA THR A 88 -10.00 14.03 15.67
C THR A 88 -9.58 12.93 16.64
N ASP A 89 -10.51 12.05 17.00
CA ASP A 89 -10.27 10.81 17.76
C ASP A 89 -9.37 9.82 17.00
N ALA A 90 -9.19 9.97 15.69
CA ALA A 90 -8.19 9.22 14.94
C ALA A 90 -6.76 9.57 15.33
N ARG A 91 -6.49 10.73 15.93
CA ARG A 91 -5.10 11.20 16.18
C ARG A 91 -4.29 10.20 17.00
N GLU A 92 -4.78 9.82 18.17
CA GLU A 92 -4.04 8.96 19.11
C GLU A 92 -3.68 7.58 18.49
N PRO A 93 -4.62 6.84 17.87
CA PRO A 93 -4.29 5.60 17.16
C PRO A 93 -3.20 5.78 16.08
N LEU A 94 -3.24 6.88 15.32
CA LEU A 94 -2.23 7.15 14.30
C LEU A 94 -0.87 7.48 14.89
N GLU A 95 -0.83 8.20 16.01
CA GLU A 95 0.43 8.48 16.73
C GLU A 95 1.06 7.19 17.27
N LEU A 96 0.25 6.26 17.79
CA LEU A 96 0.72 4.94 18.24
C LEU A 96 1.31 4.11 17.08
N LEU A 97 0.66 4.11 15.92
CA LEU A 97 1.18 3.41 14.73
C LEU A 97 2.51 4.01 14.26
N ARG A 98 2.64 5.34 14.25
CA ARG A 98 3.90 6.01 13.90
C ARG A 98 5.00 5.74 14.92
N ALA A 99 4.67 5.74 16.21
CA ALA A 99 5.61 5.40 17.27
C ALA A 99 6.14 3.96 17.15
N ALA A 100 5.33 3.04 16.60
CA ALA A 100 5.73 1.68 16.29
C ALA A 100 6.52 1.54 14.96
N GLY A 101 6.81 2.64 14.27
CA GLY A 101 7.64 2.66 13.06
C GLY A 101 6.88 2.52 11.74
N TYR A 102 5.55 2.54 11.75
CA TYR A 102 4.75 2.54 10.52
C TYR A 102 4.69 3.94 9.90
N LEU A 103 4.71 4.00 8.56
CA LEU A 103 4.22 5.16 7.83
C LEU A 103 2.69 5.18 7.81
N VAL A 104 2.08 6.31 8.12
CA VAL A 104 0.63 6.50 8.04
C VAL A 104 0.29 7.15 6.70
N LEU A 105 -0.30 6.36 5.81
CA LEU A 105 -0.65 6.76 4.46
C LEU A 105 -2.17 6.75 4.28
N VAL A 106 -2.73 7.81 3.72
CA VAL A 106 -4.17 7.85 3.41
C VAL A 106 -4.38 7.37 1.98
N THR A 107 -5.41 6.55 1.73
CA THR A 107 -5.83 6.18 0.37
C THR A 107 -7.28 6.55 0.15
N THR A 108 -7.62 7.06 -1.02
CA THR A 108 -9.00 7.44 -1.30
C THR A 108 -9.35 7.42 -2.80
N ASN A 109 -10.58 7.01 -3.11
CA ASN A 109 -11.17 7.14 -4.44
C ASN A 109 -12.06 8.41 -4.48
N GLN A 110 -11.73 9.41 -5.30
CA GLN A 110 -12.52 10.64 -5.47
C GLN A 110 -13.03 10.80 -6.92
N PRO A 111 -13.96 9.95 -7.39
CA PRO A 111 -14.49 10.05 -8.76
C PRO A 111 -15.21 11.38 -9.04
N ASN A 112 -15.64 12.10 -8.01
CA ASN A 112 -16.26 13.41 -8.16
C ASN A 112 -15.32 14.47 -8.75
N VAL A 113 -14.00 14.23 -8.73
CA VAL A 113 -13.02 15.07 -9.44
C VAL A 113 -13.18 14.90 -10.95
N ALA A 114 -13.18 13.66 -11.47
CA ALA A 114 -13.39 13.39 -12.88
C ALA A 114 -14.78 13.86 -13.36
N ARG A 115 -15.80 13.76 -12.51
CA ARG A 115 -17.16 14.27 -12.79
C ARG A 115 -17.30 15.78 -12.80
N GLY A 116 -16.26 16.52 -12.37
CA GLY A 116 -16.32 17.98 -12.21
C GLY A 116 -17.19 18.46 -11.04
N LEU A 117 -17.63 17.55 -10.16
CA LEU A 117 -18.45 17.87 -8.97
C LEU A 117 -17.61 18.32 -7.78
N LEU A 118 -16.34 17.88 -7.71
CA LEU A 118 -15.39 18.27 -6.68
C LEU A 118 -14.22 19.03 -7.34
N PRO A 119 -14.12 20.35 -7.17
CA PRO A 119 -12.99 21.13 -7.66
C PRO A 119 -11.69 20.67 -7.01
N ARG A 120 -10.62 20.54 -7.81
CA ARG A 120 -9.29 20.13 -7.31
C ARG A 120 -8.80 21.01 -6.15
N ARG A 121 -9.02 22.32 -6.23
CA ARG A 121 -8.68 23.27 -5.16
C ARG A 121 -9.38 22.95 -3.83
N GLU A 122 -10.63 22.49 -3.86
CA GLU A 122 -11.37 22.16 -2.64
C GLU A 122 -10.84 20.86 -2.04
N LEU A 123 -10.55 19.88 -2.89
CA LEU A 123 -9.90 18.64 -2.47
C LEU A 123 -8.54 18.90 -1.81
N ASP A 124 -7.71 19.76 -2.41
CA ASP A 124 -6.40 20.12 -1.85
C ASP A 124 -6.56 20.79 -0.48
N ARG A 125 -7.53 21.71 -0.31
CA ARG A 125 -7.84 22.34 0.99
C ARG A 125 -8.27 21.33 2.05
N MET A 126 -9.09 20.34 1.69
CA MET A 126 -9.48 19.25 2.59
C MET A 126 -8.25 18.41 3.01
N HIS A 127 -7.39 18.07 2.05
CA HIS A 127 -6.16 17.31 2.32
C HIS A 127 -5.18 18.08 3.20
N ASP A 128 -5.08 19.39 3.03
CA ASP A 128 -4.26 20.25 3.87
C ASP A 128 -4.84 20.40 5.29
N LEU A 129 -6.16 20.47 5.44
CA LEU A 129 -6.79 20.37 6.76
C LEU A 129 -6.49 19.02 7.41
N LEU A 130 -6.63 17.92 6.66
CA LEU A 130 -6.40 16.58 7.16
C LEU A 130 -4.95 16.40 7.67
N ARG A 131 -3.94 16.86 6.91
CA ARG A 131 -2.52 16.84 7.33
C ARG A 131 -2.22 17.72 8.55
N ARG A 132 -2.96 18.82 8.73
CA ARG A 132 -2.80 19.68 9.91
C ARG A 132 -3.41 19.04 11.16
N VAL A 133 -4.52 18.33 11.00
CA VAL A 133 -5.29 17.77 12.12
C VAL A 133 -4.80 16.38 12.53
N LEU A 134 -4.23 15.59 11.63
CA LEU A 134 -3.80 14.22 11.88
C LEU A 134 -2.35 13.98 11.44
N PRO A 135 -1.60 13.09 12.11
CA PRO A 135 -0.21 12.81 11.79
C PRO A 135 -0.10 11.88 10.56
N ILE A 136 -0.22 12.45 9.36
CA ILE A 136 -0.23 11.71 8.10
C ILE A 136 1.06 11.97 7.32
N ASP A 137 1.71 10.90 6.86
CA ASP A 137 2.97 10.98 6.10
C ASP A 137 2.73 11.10 4.58
N GLY A 138 1.55 10.70 4.09
CA GLY A 138 1.20 10.79 2.66
C GLY A 138 -0.28 10.57 2.36
N ILE A 139 -0.74 11.05 1.21
CA ILE A 139 -2.10 10.82 0.71
C ILE A 139 -2.02 10.34 -0.74
N MET A 140 -2.62 9.20 -1.01
CA MET A 140 -2.77 8.56 -2.33
C MET A 140 -4.23 8.69 -2.77
N LEU A 141 -4.43 9.11 -4.01
CA LEU A 141 -5.72 9.52 -4.53
C LEU A 141 -5.93 8.93 -5.92
N CYS A 142 -7.08 8.31 -6.14
CA CYS A 142 -7.56 8.02 -7.48
C CYS A 142 -8.73 8.94 -7.84
N PRO A 143 -8.59 9.87 -8.81
CA PRO A 143 -9.66 10.81 -9.18
C PRO A 143 -10.67 10.24 -10.19
N HIS A 144 -10.38 9.04 -10.72
CA HIS A 144 -11.06 8.45 -11.87
C HIS A 144 -12.41 7.80 -11.53
N GLU A 145 -13.25 7.73 -12.55
CA GLU A 145 -14.49 6.96 -12.56
C GLU A 145 -14.23 5.48 -12.84
N GLU A 146 -15.27 4.66 -12.66
CA GLU A 146 -15.21 3.23 -12.98
C GLU A 146 -15.05 2.97 -14.48
N SER A 147 -15.65 3.83 -15.32
CA SER A 147 -15.55 3.78 -16.78
C SER A 147 -14.12 3.98 -17.30
N ASP A 148 -13.26 4.65 -16.54
CA ASP A 148 -11.90 4.98 -16.96
C ASP A 148 -10.97 3.77 -16.92
N ARG A 149 -11.38 2.67 -16.26
CA ARG A 149 -10.62 1.41 -16.16
C ARG A 149 -9.15 1.61 -15.74
N CYS A 150 -8.90 2.59 -14.88
CA CYS A 150 -7.56 2.86 -14.39
C CYS A 150 -7.10 1.82 -13.36
N ASN A 151 -5.78 1.68 -13.19
CA ASN A 151 -5.22 0.74 -12.22
C ASN A 151 -5.28 1.26 -10.76
N CYS A 152 -5.49 2.57 -10.55
CA CYS A 152 -5.49 3.15 -9.21
C CYS A 152 -6.80 2.95 -8.44
N ARG A 153 -7.94 2.82 -9.13
CA ARG A 153 -9.24 2.86 -8.46
C ARG A 153 -9.46 1.56 -7.71
N LYS A 154 -9.58 1.63 -6.39
CA LYS A 154 -9.93 0.47 -5.55
C LYS A 154 -11.27 -0.13 -6.03
N PRO A 155 -11.38 -1.45 -6.25
CA PRO A 155 -10.54 -2.54 -5.72
C PRO A 155 -9.23 -2.84 -6.47
N GLY A 156 -8.84 -2.05 -7.47
CA GLY A 156 -7.49 -2.10 -8.03
C GLY A 156 -6.40 -1.71 -7.02
N ALA A 157 -5.24 -2.34 -7.10
CA ALA A 157 -4.13 -2.17 -6.15
C ALA A 157 -3.20 -0.98 -6.45
N GLY A 158 -3.43 -0.21 -7.53
CA GLY A 158 -2.45 0.74 -8.05
C GLY A 158 -1.99 1.82 -7.07
N LEU A 159 -2.88 2.33 -6.20
CA LEU A 159 -2.48 3.29 -5.15
C LEU A 159 -1.47 2.69 -4.16
N PHE A 160 -1.65 1.42 -3.81
CA PHE A 160 -0.78 0.71 -2.88
C PHE A 160 0.57 0.38 -3.54
N THR A 161 0.55 -0.07 -4.79
CA THR A 161 1.78 -0.34 -5.56
C THR A 161 2.60 0.94 -5.79
N GLU A 162 1.94 2.05 -6.12
CA GLU A 162 2.61 3.35 -6.26
C GLU A 162 3.25 3.79 -4.94
N ALA A 163 2.54 3.62 -3.83
CA ALA A 163 3.08 3.92 -2.51
C ALA A 163 4.25 3.00 -2.13
N ALA A 164 4.15 1.70 -2.44
CA ALA A 164 5.22 0.74 -2.18
C ALA A 164 6.53 1.16 -2.84
N PHE A 165 6.45 1.58 -4.10
CA PHE A 165 7.60 2.11 -4.83
C PHE A 165 8.10 3.43 -4.22
N LYS A 166 7.20 4.38 -3.97
CA LYS A 166 7.55 5.73 -3.52
C LYS A 166 8.21 5.78 -2.14
N TRP A 167 7.77 4.92 -1.21
CA TRP A 167 8.26 4.91 0.18
C TRP A 167 9.12 3.68 0.52
N HIS A 168 9.42 2.82 -0.46
CA HIS A 168 10.16 1.57 -0.28
C HIS A 168 9.50 0.70 0.79
N LEU A 169 8.24 0.32 0.56
CA LEU A 169 7.42 -0.37 1.55
C LEU A 169 7.54 -1.89 1.45
N ASP A 170 7.65 -2.53 2.60
CA ASP A 170 7.40 -3.95 2.81
C ASP A 170 5.88 -4.16 2.90
N MET A 171 5.28 -4.68 1.83
CA MET A 171 3.84 -4.83 1.73
C MET A 171 3.31 -5.95 2.62
N GLU A 172 4.08 -7.02 2.84
CA GLU A 172 3.70 -8.15 3.71
C GLU A 172 3.58 -7.71 5.17
N ARG A 173 4.35 -6.69 5.57
CA ARG A 173 4.28 -6.07 6.91
C ARG A 173 3.37 -4.85 6.95
N SER A 174 2.75 -4.49 5.83
CA SER A 174 1.85 -3.33 5.74
C SER A 174 0.39 -3.75 5.92
N PHE A 175 -0.43 -2.78 6.33
CA PHE A 175 -1.85 -2.97 6.63
C PHE A 175 -2.72 -1.97 5.88
N VAL A 176 -3.90 -2.38 5.48
CA VAL A 176 -4.96 -1.50 4.95
C VAL A 176 -6.14 -1.50 5.91
N ILE A 177 -6.54 -0.32 6.36
CA ILE A 177 -7.67 -0.10 7.27
C ILE A 177 -8.78 0.68 6.58
N SER A 178 -9.95 0.08 6.48
CA SER A 178 -11.10 0.67 5.80
C SER A 178 -12.43 0.14 6.35
N ASP A 179 -13.51 0.87 6.11
CA ASP A 179 -14.87 0.40 6.33
C ASP A 179 -15.48 -0.28 5.08
N LYS A 180 -14.72 -0.42 3.98
CA LYS A 180 -15.21 -0.88 2.68
C LYS A 180 -14.50 -2.14 2.20
N TRP A 181 -15.27 -3.05 1.60
CA TRP A 181 -14.75 -4.30 1.03
C TRP A 181 -13.73 -4.08 -0.10
N GLN A 182 -13.86 -3.00 -0.87
CA GLN A 182 -12.99 -2.70 -2.01
C GLN A 182 -11.53 -2.53 -1.57
N ASP A 183 -11.31 -1.96 -0.39
CA ASP A 183 -9.99 -1.78 0.19
C ASP A 183 -9.34 -3.10 0.57
N ALA A 184 -10.07 -4.00 1.22
CA ALA A 184 -9.56 -5.32 1.57
C ALA A 184 -9.22 -6.14 0.31
N SER A 185 -10.03 -6.02 -0.73
CA SER A 185 -9.75 -6.66 -2.02
C SER A 185 -8.47 -6.11 -2.67
N ALA A 186 -8.28 -4.79 -2.62
CA ALA A 186 -7.08 -4.15 -3.15
C ALA A 186 -5.83 -4.49 -2.33
N ALA A 187 -5.97 -4.58 -1.00
CA ALA A 187 -4.90 -5.00 -0.09
C ALA A 187 -4.41 -6.41 -0.42
N PHE A 188 -5.34 -7.36 -0.60
CA PHE A 188 -5.02 -8.73 -1.00
C PHE A 188 -4.22 -8.79 -2.30
N VAL A 189 -4.66 -8.04 -3.33
CA VAL A 189 -3.93 -7.96 -4.61
C VAL A 189 -2.56 -7.29 -4.45
N ALA A 190 -2.43 -6.33 -3.53
CA ALA A 190 -1.17 -5.65 -3.25
C ALA A 190 -0.20 -6.46 -2.36
N GLY A 191 -0.63 -7.59 -1.80
CA GLY A 191 0.15 -8.36 -0.82
C GLY A 191 0.20 -7.72 0.57
N CYS A 192 -0.81 -6.93 0.94
CA CYS A 192 -0.97 -6.34 2.27
C CYS A 192 -1.97 -7.10 3.13
N ASN A 193 -1.79 -6.98 4.44
CA ASN A 193 -2.82 -7.34 5.41
C ASN A 193 -3.96 -6.32 5.36
N SER A 194 -5.15 -6.74 5.76
CA SER A 194 -6.39 -5.98 5.66
C SER A 194 -7.19 -6.07 6.95
N GLY A 195 -7.40 -4.92 7.59
CA GLY A 195 -8.26 -4.76 8.75
C GLY A 195 -9.51 -3.99 8.37
N LEU A 196 -10.68 -4.58 8.55
CA LEU A 196 -11.94 -3.91 8.23
C LEU A 196 -12.61 -3.36 9.49
N ILE A 197 -12.98 -2.08 9.47
CA ILE A 197 -13.87 -1.49 10.48
C ILE A 197 -15.29 -1.96 10.16
N ARG A 198 -16.00 -2.48 11.17
CA ARG A 198 -17.36 -3.03 11.01
C ARG A 198 -18.30 -1.98 10.45
N SER A 199 -18.90 -2.31 9.32
CA SER A 199 -19.81 -1.45 8.59
C SER A 199 -20.75 -2.28 7.69
N PRO A 200 -21.87 -1.69 7.22
CA PRO A 200 -22.72 -2.31 6.20
C PRO A 200 -22.04 -2.54 4.83
N TRP A 201 -20.83 -2.01 4.62
CA TRP A 201 -20.09 -2.04 3.35
C TRP A 201 -18.92 -3.05 3.33
N ASN A 202 -18.69 -3.85 4.39
CA ASN A 202 -17.61 -4.85 4.39
C ASN A 202 -17.89 -6.04 3.46
N GLY A 203 -19.16 -6.35 3.16
CA GLY A 203 -19.51 -7.50 2.32
C GLY A 203 -19.00 -8.83 2.88
N SER A 204 -18.66 -9.77 1.99
CA SER A 204 -18.16 -11.11 2.33
C SER A 204 -16.79 -11.41 1.68
N VAL A 205 -15.93 -10.40 1.62
CA VAL A 205 -14.57 -10.54 1.07
C VAL A 205 -13.57 -10.99 2.15
N HIS A 206 -12.44 -11.54 1.71
CA HIS A 206 -11.32 -11.84 2.59
C HIS A 206 -10.86 -10.58 3.33
N HIS A 207 -10.61 -10.72 4.62
CA HIS A 207 -9.95 -9.73 5.48
C HIS A 207 -9.27 -10.45 6.64
N ASP A 208 -8.16 -9.91 7.12
CA ASP A 208 -7.33 -10.55 8.15
C ASP A 208 -7.90 -10.34 9.56
N PHE A 209 -8.55 -9.20 9.79
CA PHE A 209 -9.29 -8.97 11.03
C PHE A 209 -10.42 -7.95 10.87
N LEU A 210 -11.37 -7.99 11.80
CA LEU A 210 -12.40 -6.96 11.99
C LEU A 210 -12.09 -6.11 13.20
N ALA A 211 -12.42 -4.82 13.15
CA ALA A 211 -12.36 -3.92 14.27
C ALA A 211 -13.64 -3.09 14.40
N ASP A 212 -13.99 -2.66 15.61
CA ASP A 212 -15.18 -1.83 15.84
C ASP A 212 -14.91 -0.36 15.53
N ASN A 213 -13.65 0.07 15.59
CA ASN A 213 -13.20 1.43 15.27
C ASN A 213 -11.68 1.43 14.96
N LEU A 214 -11.16 2.61 14.60
CA LEU A 214 -9.75 2.78 14.25
C LEU A 214 -8.78 2.52 15.42
N ALA A 215 -9.18 2.83 16.66
CA ALA A 215 -8.35 2.58 17.83
C ALA A 215 -8.13 1.08 18.04
N GLN A 216 -9.21 0.28 18.03
CA GLN A 216 -9.12 -1.17 18.12
C GLN A 216 -8.36 -1.77 16.92
N ALA A 217 -8.48 -1.18 15.72
CA ALA A 217 -7.70 -1.61 14.57
C ALA A 217 -6.20 -1.38 14.79
N ALA A 218 -5.80 -0.22 15.30
CA ALA A 218 -4.41 0.08 15.63
C ALA A 218 -3.85 -0.86 16.70
N GLU A 219 -4.61 -1.12 17.78
CA GLU A 219 -4.22 -2.09 18.82
C GLU A 219 -3.92 -3.47 18.24
N LYS A 220 -4.79 -3.96 17.33
CA LYS A 220 -4.57 -5.25 16.67
C LYS A 220 -3.30 -5.26 15.83
N ILE A 221 -3.06 -4.23 15.02
CA ILE A 221 -1.82 -4.08 14.22
C ILE A 221 -0.57 -4.13 15.12
N LEU A 222 -0.62 -3.46 16.26
CA LEU A 222 0.50 -3.44 17.20
C LEU A 222 0.75 -4.83 17.84
N GLN A 223 -0.30 -5.62 18.03
CA GLN A 223 -0.18 -7.02 18.49
C GLN A 223 0.43 -7.94 17.43
N PHE A 224 0.16 -7.72 16.13
CA PHE A 224 0.79 -8.50 15.04
C PHE A 224 2.32 -8.33 14.97
N ASN A 225 2.83 -7.16 15.38
CA ASN A 225 4.24 -6.80 15.27
C ASN A 225 5.01 -6.97 16.57
N HIS A 226 4.37 -7.43 17.65
CA HIS A 226 5.12 -8.01 18.75
C HIS A 226 5.70 -9.33 18.24
N PRO A 227 7.03 -9.52 18.21
CA PRO A 227 7.55 -10.86 18.16
C PRO A 227 6.91 -11.56 19.35
N VAL A 228 6.06 -12.55 19.07
CA VAL A 228 5.78 -13.57 20.06
C VAL A 228 7.17 -14.04 20.43
N ASN A 229 7.65 -13.64 21.61
CA ASN A 229 8.87 -14.20 22.16
C ASN A 229 8.69 -15.69 21.96
N HIS A 230 9.52 -16.29 21.10
CA HIS A 230 9.57 -17.73 21.00
C HIS A 230 9.76 -18.17 22.44
N ILE A 231 8.69 -18.71 23.05
CA ILE A 231 8.85 -19.58 24.20
C ILE A 231 9.54 -20.76 23.57
N SER A 232 10.87 -20.69 23.51
CA SER A 232 11.71 -21.85 23.40
C SER A 232 11.42 -22.64 24.67
N VAL A 233 10.37 -23.47 24.62
CA VAL A 233 10.17 -24.52 25.59
C VAL A 233 11.44 -25.35 25.47
N PRO A 234 12.30 -25.39 26.49
CA PRO A 234 13.48 -26.24 26.45
C PRO A 234 13.00 -27.66 26.21
N LEU A 235 13.64 -28.38 25.28
CA LEU A 235 13.28 -29.76 24.90
C LEU A 235 13.14 -30.70 26.13
N ALA A 236 13.74 -30.34 27.25
CA ALA A 236 13.64 -31.03 28.54
C ALA A 236 12.22 -31.09 29.15
N GLN A 237 11.24 -30.31 28.67
CA GLN A 237 9.85 -30.39 29.15
C GLN A 237 8.94 -31.31 28.31
N LEU A 238 9.47 -31.94 27.25
CA LEU A 238 8.73 -32.91 26.41
C LEU A 238 9.01 -34.38 26.76
N GLU A 239 9.89 -34.68 27.72
CA GLU A 239 10.24 -36.06 28.12
C GLU A 239 9.57 -36.50 29.44
N MET A 240 8.53 -35.81 29.90
CA MET A 240 7.78 -36.20 31.11
C MET A 240 6.27 -36.32 30.90
N ALA A 241 5.83 -36.63 29.67
CA ALA A 241 4.46 -37.03 29.39
C ALA A 241 4.40 -38.52 28.98
#